data_AF-A0AAV4ID71-F1
#
_entry.id   AF-A0AAV4ID71-F1
#
_cell.length_a   1.000
_cell.length_b   1.000
_cell.length_c   1.000
_cell.angle_alpha   90.00
_cell.angle_beta   90.00
_cell.angle_gamma   90.00
#
_symmetry.space_group_name_H-M   'P 1'
#
loop_
_entity.id
_entity.type
_entity.pdbx_description
1 polymer ?
#
loop_
_entity_poly.entity_id
_entity_poly.type
_entity_poly.pdbx_seq_one_letter_code
_entity_poly.pdbx_strand_id
1 'polypeptide(L)'
;MNLSDKEPPLVPKQNNFSEDLTKLFPDASSSDSYLYYYDLFTDMNVDAFIGKSSIAVVVVVVVVVVVVVVVVVVVVVVVVVVVVVVVVVVVVVVIVVVIVVVVILVGVVIIVVAVIVLAYYGHIRHHQSLQKSIMERKINGKRKRGRNRKSWLGNIEETTTRRIKECCEVALDQEEWRRTIASNLWQETEQRQDKTNRKALSYLSVKL
;
A
#
# COMPACT_ATOMS: atom_id res chain seq x y z
N MET A 1 -99.33 -31.51 31.08
CA MET A 1 -99.13 -31.85 29.66
C MET A 1 -97.63 -31.85 29.40
N ASN A 2 -96.90 -32.89 29.04
CA ASN A 2 -96.94 -34.37 28.89
C ASN A 2 -95.41 -34.67 28.74
N LEU A 3 -94.68 -35.56 29.41
CA LEU A 3 -94.87 -36.98 29.75
C LEU A 3 -95.52 -37.82 28.65
N SER A 4 -94.79 -37.97 27.53
CA SER A 4 -94.78 -39.08 26.55
C SER A 4 -93.92 -38.55 25.38
N ASP A 5 -92.86 -39.17 24.88
CA ASP A 5 -92.72 -40.56 24.52
C ASP A 5 -91.26 -41.03 24.61
N LYS A 6 -91.10 -42.26 25.12
CA LYS A 6 -89.89 -43.07 25.08
C LYS A 6 -89.74 -43.68 23.69
N GLU A 7 -88.52 -43.72 23.17
CA GLU A 7 -88.01 -44.90 22.47
C GLU A 7 -86.58 -45.21 22.95
N PRO A 8 -86.30 -46.40 23.52
CA PRO A 8 -84.94 -46.82 23.82
C PRO A 8 -84.21 -47.35 22.58
N PRO A 9 -82.87 -47.23 22.51
CA PRO A 9 -82.10 -47.67 21.35
C PRO A 9 -82.16 -49.20 21.17
N LEU A 10 -82.40 -49.63 19.94
CA LEU A 10 -82.45 -51.03 19.51
C LEU A 10 -81.10 -51.73 19.81
N VAL A 11 -81.11 -52.58 20.84
CA VAL A 11 -80.04 -53.55 21.10
C VAL A 11 -80.12 -54.63 20.02
N PRO A 12 -79.03 -54.95 19.30
CA PRO A 12 -79.04 -56.04 18.34
C PRO A 12 -79.29 -57.35 19.10
N LYS A 13 -80.29 -58.13 18.64
CA LYS A 13 -80.54 -59.48 19.13
C LYS A 13 -79.24 -60.28 19.02
N GLN A 14 -78.63 -60.60 20.16
CA GLN A 14 -77.65 -61.67 20.27
C GLN A 14 -78.39 -62.94 19.89
N ASN A 15 -78.18 -63.42 18.67
CA ASN A 15 -78.63 -64.74 18.29
C ASN A 15 -77.80 -65.72 19.13
N ASN A 16 -78.46 -66.46 20.02
CA ASN A 16 -77.87 -67.50 20.85
C ASN A 16 -77.38 -68.67 19.97
N PHE A 17 -76.29 -68.46 19.23
CA PHE A 17 -75.64 -69.48 18.41
C PHE A 17 -75.06 -70.61 19.28
N SER A 18 -74.87 -70.36 20.58
CA SER A 18 -74.37 -71.35 21.54
C SER A 18 -75.36 -72.47 21.86
N GLU A 19 -76.68 -72.23 21.75
CA GLU A 19 -77.70 -73.25 22.07
C GLU A 19 -77.98 -74.21 20.89
N ASP A 20 -77.68 -73.81 19.66
CA ASP A 20 -77.82 -74.67 18.47
C ASP A 20 -76.60 -75.58 18.26
N LEU A 21 -75.40 -75.12 18.63
CA LEU A 21 -74.18 -75.93 18.50
C LEU A 21 -74.14 -77.13 19.46
N THR A 22 -74.75 -77.00 20.63
CA THR A 22 -74.80 -78.07 21.65
C THR A 22 -75.77 -79.19 21.29
N LYS A 23 -76.70 -78.97 20.36
CA LYS A 23 -77.61 -80.01 19.84
C LYS A 23 -77.02 -80.81 18.68
N LEU A 24 -75.96 -80.31 18.03
CA LEU A 24 -75.35 -80.95 16.86
C LEU A 24 -74.24 -81.95 17.22
N PHE A 25 -73.69 -81.92 18.44
CA PHE A 25 -72.57 -82.79 18.84
C PHE A 25 -72.69 -83.22 20.32
N PRO A 26 -73.23 -84.42 20.64
CA PRO A 26 -73.46 -84.83 22.02
C PRO A 26 -72.24 -85.42 22.76
N ASP A 27 -71.06 -85.55 22.13
CA ASP A 27 -69.91 -86.27 22.71
C ASP A 27 -68.65 -85.41 22.92
N ALA A 28 -68.80 -84.20 23.46
CA ALA A 28 -67.65 -83.38 23.88
C ALA A 28 -67.42 -83.41 25.40
N SER A 29 -67.35 -84.61 25.99
CA SER A 29 -66.92 -84.81 27.38
C SER A 29 -65.47 -85.31 27.42
N SER A 30 -64.51 -84.45 27.09
CA SER A 30 -63.12 -84.62 27.52
C SER A 30 -62.43 -83.26 27.48
N SER A 31 -62.35 -82.62 28.65
CA SER A 31 -61.76 -81.30 28.87
C SER A 31 -60.25 -81.22 28.56
N ASP A 32 -59.58 -82.35 28.37
CA ASP A 32 -58.12 -82.40 28.23
C ASP A 32 -57.64 -82.31 26.77
N SER A 33 -58.54 -82.44 25.79
CA SER A 33 -58.16 -82.42 24.36
C SER A 33 -58.11 -81.01 23.75
N TYR A 34 -58.88 -80.06 24.31
CA TYR A 34 -58.89 -78.68 23.82
C TYR A 34 -57.66 -77.89 24.23
N LEU A 35 -57.10 -78.14 25.42
CA LEU A 35 -55.90 -77.43 25.90
C LEU A 35 -54.66 -77.72 25.06
N TYR A 36 -54.55 -78.93 24.48
CA TYR A 36 -53.40 -79.31 23.64
C TYR A 36 -53.37 -78.56 22.29
N TYR A 37 -54.53 -78.19 21.75
CA TYR A 37 -54.62 -77.42 20.50
C TYR A 37 -54.35 -75.92 20.69
N TYR A 38 -54.65 -75.37 21.87
CA TYR A 38 -54.33 -73.99 22.19
C TYR A 38 -52.86 -73.81 22.56
N ASP A 39 -52.23 -74.73 23.30
CA ASP A 39 -50.80 -74.64 23.66
C ASP A 39 -49.89 -74.74 22.42
N LEU A 40 -50.14 -75.69 21.50
CA LEU A 40 -49.30 -75.85 20.30
C LEU A 40 -49.45 -74.68 19.29
N PHE A 41 -50.65 -74.09 19.21
CA PHE A 41 -50.94 -72.97 18.32
C PHE A 41 -50.48 -71.63 18.92
N THR A 42 -50.48 -71.49 20.25
CA THR A 42 -49.92 -70.30 20.92
C THR A 42 -48.40 -70.36 20.95
N ASP A 43 -47.75 -71.49 21.25
CA ASP A 43 -46.28 -71.57 21.22
C ASP A 43 -45.71 -71.30 19.81
N MET A 44 -46.24 -71.92 18.75
CA MET A 44 -45.74 -71.68 17.38
C MET A 44 -46.00 -70.26 16.86
N ASN A 45 -47.08 -69.61 17.31
CA ASN A 45 -47.45 -68.28 16.82
C ASN A 45 -46.81 -67.17 17.68
N VAL A 46 -46.60 -67.40 18.97
CA VAL A 46 -45.91 -66.47 19.88
C VAL A 46 -44.41 -66.48 19.59
N ASP A 47 -43.76 -67.63 19.33
CA ASP A 47 -42.34 -67.65 18.94
C ASP A 47 -42.09 -67.09 17.54
N ALA A 48 -43.02 -67.31 16.59
CA ALA A 48 -42.94 -66.70 15.27
C ALA A 48 -43.26 -65.19 15.29
N PHE A 49 -44.17 -64.74 16.16
CA PHE A 49 -44.51 -63.32 16.34
C PHE A 49 -43.46 -62.58 17.15
N ILE A 50 -42.90 -63.18 18.21
CA ILE A 50 -41.76 -62.69 18.96
C ILE A 50 -40.51 -62.72 18.09
N GLY A 51 -40.31 -63.75 17.26
CA GLY A 51 -39.24 -63.83 16.27
C GLY A 51 -39.35 -62.75 15.18
N LYS A 52 -40.54 -62.53 14.62
CA LYS A 52 -40.78 -61.46 13.62
C LYS A 52 -40.71 -60.06 14.25
N SER A 53 -41.23 -59.88 15.46
CA SER A 53 -41.19 -58.60 16.17
C SER A 53 -39.79 -58.26 16.66
N SER A 54 -39.00 -59.25 17.09
CA SER A 54 -37.58 -59.04 17.43
C SER A 54 -36.74 -58.69 16.21
N ILE A 55 -36.95 -59.35 15.06
CA ILE A 55 -36.30 -58.97 13.80
C ILE A 55 -36.71 -57.56 13.37
N ALA A 56 -38.01 -57.23 13.44
CA ALA A 56 -38.49 -55.89 13.12
C ALA A 56 -37.86 -54.81 14.03
N VAL A 57 -37.78 -55.07 15.34
CA VAL A 57 -37.12 -54.19 16.30
C VAL A 57 -35.63 -54.05 15.98
N VAL A 58 -34.92 -55.14 15.69
CA VAL A 58 -33.49 -55.10 15.31
C VAL A 58 -33.31 -54.27 14.04
N VAL A 59 -34.13 -54.47 13.01
CA VAL A 59 -34.08 -53.69 11.77
C VAL A 59 -34.30 -52.20 12.05
N VAL A 60 -35.32 -51.85 12.84
CA VAL A 60 -35.59 -50.45 13.23
C VAL A 60 -34.40 -49.86 13.96
N VAL A 61 -33.82 -50.57 14.94
CA VAL A 61 -32.64 -50.12 15.68
C VAL A 61 -31.46 -49.90 14.74
N VAL A 62 -31.18 -50.84 13.82
CA VAL A 62 -30.11 -50.71 12.83
C VAL A 62 -30.34 -49.49 11.94
N VAL A 63 -31.57 -49.30 11.44
CA VAL A 63 -31.91 -48.13 10.61
C VAL A 63 -31.69 -46.83 11.40
N VAL A 64 -32.16 -46.76 12.65
CA VAL A 64 -31.94 -45.59 13.52
C VAL A 64 -30.44 -45.34 13.73
N VAL A 65 -29.65 -46.38 14.01
CA VAL A 65 -28.19 -46.25 14.17
C VAL A 65 -27.55 -45.74 12.87
N VAL A 66 -27.92 -46.30 11.72
CA VAL A 66 -27.41 -45.84 10.41
C VAL A 66 -27.77 -44.38 10.17
N VAL A 67 -29.02 -43.98 10.43
CA VAL A 67 -29.47 -42.59 10.30
C VAL A 67 -28.66 -41.67 11.23
N VAL A 68 -28.46 -42.06 12.49
CA VAL A 68 -27.64 -41.29 13.45
C VAL A 68 -26.20 -41.16 12.94
N VAL A 69 -25.59 -42.25 12.47
CA VAL A 69 -24.23 -42.22 11.91
C VAL A 69 -24.17 -41.27 10.70
N VAL A 70 -25.12 -41.35 9.78
CA VAL A 70 -25.20 -40.45 8.62
C VAL A 70 -25.32 -38.99 9.07
N VAL A 71 -26.20 -38.69 10.02
CA VAL A 71 -26.35 -37.34 10.58
C VAL A 71 -25.03 -36.84 11.19
N VAL A 72 -24.36 -37.68 11.99
CA VAL A 72 -23.06 -37.34 12.58
C VAL A 72 -22.02 -37.05 11.49
N VAL A 73 -21.93 -37.89 10.46
CA VAL A 73 -21.01 -37.68 9.33
C VAL A 73 -21.31 -36.36 8.63
N VAL A 74 -22.58 -36.06 8.35
CA VAL A 74 -23.00 -34.79 7.73
C VAL A 74 -22.59 -33.60 8.60
N VAL A 75 -22.83 -33.67 9.92
CA VAL A 75 -22.43 -32.61 10.86
C VAL A 75 -20.91 -32.41 10.83
N VAL A 76 -20.12 -33.50 10.87
CA VAL A 76 -18.66 -33.43 10.78
C VAL A 76 -18.21 -32.76 9.47
N VAL A 77 -18.80 -33.15 8.33
CA VAL A 77 -18.50 -32.55 7.03
C VAL A 77 -18.81 -31.05 7.05
N VAL A 78 -19.97 -30.65 7.57
CA VAL A 78 -20.35 -29.22 7.69
C VAL A 78 -19.35 -28.47 8.56
N VAL A 79 -18.95 -29.02 9.70
CA VAL A 79 -17.94 -28.40 10.58
C VAL A 79 -16.61 -28.23 9.84
N VAL A 80 -16.14 -29.27 9.14
CA VAL A 80 -14.91 -29.19 8.34
C VAL A 80 -15.01 -28.10 7.27
N VAL A 81 -16.13 -28.03 6.55
CA VAL A 81 -16.36 -26.98 5.53
C VAL A 81 -16.31 -25.59 6.17
N VAL A 82 -16.99 -25.39 7.32
CA VAL A 82 -16.96 -24.12 8.04
C VAL A 82 -15.54 -23.75 8.45
N VAL A 83 -14.77 -24.69 9.00
CA VAL A 83 -13.37 -24.46 9.39
C VAL A 83 -12.53 -24.06 8.17
N VAL A 84 -12.68 -24.75 7.04
CA VAL A 84 -11.98 -24.41 5.79
C VAL A 84 -12.34 -23.00 5.33
N VAL A 85 -13.62 -22.63 5.34
CA VAL A 85 -14.08 -21.27 4.99
C VAL A 85 -13.44 -20.23 5.91
N VAL A 86 -13.44 -20.46 7.23
CA VAL A 86 -12.80 -19.54 8.20
C VAL A 86 -11.31 -19.39 7.90
N VAL A 87 -10.60 -20.49 7.64
CA VAL A 87 -9.17 -20.45 7.29
C VAL A 87 -8.94 -19.63 6.02
N VAL A 88 -9.75 -19.84 4.96
CA VAL A 88 -9.66 -19.07 3.72
C VAL A 88 -9.88 -17.58 3.98
N VAL A 89 -10.90 -17.23 4.76
CA VAL A 89 -11.17 -15.82 5.13
C VAL A 89 -9.97 -15.21 5.86
N VAL A 90 -9.39 -15.91 6.83
CA VAL A 90 -8.20 -15.45 7.57
C VAL A 90 -7.03 -15.22 6.62
N VAL A 91 -6.76 -16.15 5.71
CA VAL A 91 -5.69 -16.03 4.71
C VAL A 91 -5.90 -14.80 3.82
N VAL A 92 -7.13 -14.58 3.33
CA VAL A 92 -7.47 -13.40 2.52
C VAL A 92 -7.24 -12.12 3.31
N VAL A 93 -7.68 -12.05 4.57
CA VAL A 93 -7.45 -10.89 5.43
C VAL A 93 -5.96 -10.60 5.60
N VAL A 94 -5.15 -11.63 5.86
CA VAL A 94 -3.69 -11.49 5.99
C VAL A 94 -3.08 -10.93 4.69
N ILE A 95 -3.47 -11.46 3.54
CA ILE A 95 -3.00 -10.96 2.22
C ILE A 95 -3.35 -9.48 2.06
N VAL A 96 -4.59 -9.09 2.35
CA VAL A 96 -5.03 -7.68 2.27
C VAL A 96 -4.19 -6.79 3.18
N VAL A 97 -3.96 -7.21 4.44
CA VAL A 97 -3.13 -6.46 5.39
C VAL A 97 -1.71 -6.28 4.86
N VAL A 98 -1.10 -7.35 4.32
CA VAL A 98 0.23 -7.27 3.72
C VAL A 98 0.27 -6.28 2.55
N ILE A 99 -0.72 -6.33 1.66
CA ILE A 99 -0.82 -5.38 0.53
C ILE A 99 -0.91 -3.93 1.04
N VAL A 100 -1.76 -3.67 2.04
CA VAL A 100 -1.91 -2.33 2.64
C VAL A 100 -0.58 -1.85 3.22
N VAL A 101 0.13 -2.70 3.97
CA VAL A 101 1.45 -2.37 4.53
C VAL A 101 2.45 -2.04 3.43
N VAL A 102 2.51 -2.84 2.37
CA VAL A 102 3.41 -2.60 1.22
C VAL A 102 3.08 -1.27 0.55
N VAL A 103 1.81 -0.96 0.31
CA VAL A 103 1.39 0.32 -0.29
C VAL A 103 1.81 1.50 0.59
N ILE A 104 1.61 1.41 1.90
CA ILE A 104 2.06 2.45 2.85
C ILE A 104 3.58 2.62 2.78
N LEU A 105 4.35 1.53 2.81
CA LEU A 105 5.81 1.57 2.71
C LEU A 105 6.29 2.22 1.41
N VAL A 106 5.70 1.84 0.27
CA VAL A 106 6.01 2.44 -1.03
C VAL A 106 5.67 3.93 -1.02
N GLY A 107 4.51 4.31 -0.48
CA GLY A 107 4.12 5.72 -0.33
C GLY A 107 5.12 6.52 0.50
N VAL A 108 5.56 5.98 1.63
CA VAL A 108 6.59 6.59 2.49
C VAL A 108 7.92 6.74 1.74
N VAL A 109 8.36 5.70 1.03
CA VAL A 109 9.59 5.75 0.24
C VAL A 109 9.50 6.83 -0.84
N ILE A 110 8.38 6.90 -1.56
CA ILE A 110 8.15 7.95 -2.56
C ILE A 110 8.22 9.34 -1.93
N ILE A 111 7.58 9.55 -0.77
CA ILE A 111 7.62 10.83 -0.05
C ILE A 111 9.06 11.18 0.35
N VAL A 112 9.80 10.23 0.93
CA VAL A 112 11.20 10.45 1.34
C VAL A 112 12.08 10.80 0.14
N VAL A 113 11.96 10.05 -0.95
CA VAL A 113 12.70 10.34 -2.20
C VAL A 113 12.30 11.71 -2.74
N ALA A 114 11.01 12.03 -2.79
CA ALA A 114 10.53 13.34 -3.23
C ALA A 114 11.12 14.47 -2.37
N VAL A 115 11.18 14.30 -1.04
CA VAL A 115 11.80 15.27 -0.12
C VAL A 115 13.30 15.42 -0.40
N ILE A 116 14.03 14.31 -0.56
CA ILE A 116 15.47 14.35 -0.89
C ILE A 116 15.70 15.05 -2.22
N VAL A 117 14.90 14.72 -3.24
CA VAL A 117 14.98 15.33 -4.57
C VAL A 117 14.65 16.81 -4.51
N LEU A 118 13.60 17.22 -3.80
CA LEU A 118 13.26 18.63 -3.60
C LEU A 118 14.35 19.39 -2.85
N ALA A 119 14.96 18.80 -1.82
CA ALA A 119 16.09 19.39 -1.10
C ALA A 119 17.31 19.55 -2.02
N TYR A 120 17.59 18.55 -2.87
CA TYR A 120 18.64 18.60 -3.88
C TYR A 120 18.40 19.73 -4.91
N TYR A 121 17.18 19.84 -5.44
CA TYR A 121 16.80 20.94 -6.33
C TYR A 121 16.81 22.30 -5.64
N GLY A 122 16.43 22.37 -4.36
CA GLY A 122 16.52 23.57 -3.54
C GLY A 122 17.97 24.05 -3.37
N HIS A 123 18.90 23.13 -3.15
CA HIS A 123 20.33 23.44 -3.07
C HIS A 123 20.87 23.97 -4.41
N ILE A 124 20.46 23.37 -5.55
CA ILE A 124 20.85 23.83 -6.89
C ILE A 124 20.24 25.19 -7.25
N ARG A 125 18.98 25.45 -6.87
CA ARG A 125 18.35 26.77 -7.08
C ARG A 125 19.07 27.89 -6.33
N HIS A 126 19.65 27.59 -5.16
CA HIS A 126 20.46 28.58 -4.46
C HIS A 126 21.75 28.93 -5.21
N HIS A 127 22.37 27.98 -5.92
CA HIS A 127 23.54 28.25 -6.75
C HIS A 127 23.23 29.03 -8.03
N GLN A 128 22.02 28.92 -8.58
CA GLN A 128 21.58 29.78 -9.69
C GLN A 128 21.24 31.22 -9.26
N SER A 129 21.04 31.52 -7.97
CA SER A 129 21.02 32.92 -7.50
C SER A 129 22.39 33.60 -7.68
N LEU A 130 23.47 32.81 -7.69
CA LEU A 130 24.82 33.28 -7.99
C LEU A 130 24.95 33.63 -9.48
N GLN A 131 24.47 32.76 -10.38
CA GLN A 131 24.38 33.10 -11.81
C GLN A 131 23.44 34.28 -12.09
N LYS A 132 22.28 34.33 -11.42
CA LYS A 132 21.31 35.42 -11.55
C LYS A 132 21.87 36.75 -11.01
N SER A 133 22.62 36.75 -9.91
CA SER A 133 23.30 37.94 -9.37
C SER A 133 24.53 38.37 -10.18
N ILE A 134 25.22 37.43 -10.85
CA ILE A 134 26.24 37.71 -11.87
C ILE A 134 25.59 38.36 -13.09
N MET A 135 24.46 37.83 -13.57
CA MET A 135 23.75 38.32 -14.75
C MET A 135 23.03 39.65 -14.49
N GLU A 136 22.49 39.86 -13.29
CA GLU A 136 21.92 41.12 -12.80
C GLU A 136 22.98 42.15 -12.38
N ARG A 137 24.29 41.84 -12.55
CA ARG A 137 25.42 42.76 -12.29
C ARG A 137 25.49 43.30 -10.85
N LYS A 138 24.90 42.58 -9.89
CA LYS A 138 24.79 42.97 -8.46
C LYS A 138 26.01 42.57 -7.61
N ILE A 139 27.08 42.09 -8.25
CA ILE A 139 28.38 41.96 -7.60
C ILE A 139 29.00 43.35 -7.57
N ASN A 140 29.03 43.96 -6.38
CA ASN A 140 29.85 45.12 -6.07
C ASN A 140 31.32 44.70 -6.16
N GLY A 141 31.83 44.56 -7.38
CA GLY A 141 33.24 44.39 -7.63
C GLY A 141 33.96 45.63 -7.13
N LYS A 142 34.68 45.51 -6.00
CA LYS A 142 35.79 46.42 -5.70
C LYS A 142 36.79 46.27 -6.82
N ARG A 143 36.67 47.09 -7.86
CA ARG A 143 37.67 47.22 -8.91
C ARG A 143 38.98 47.58 -8.23
N LYS A 144 40.02 46.78 -8.43
CA LYS A 144 41.38 47.12 -8.02
C LYS A 144 41.72 48.43 -8.74
N ARG A 145 41.83 49.52 -7.98
CA ARG A 145 42.12 50.87 -8.51
C ARG A 145 43.48 50.82 -9.20
N GLY A 146 43.49 50.91 -10.53
CA GLY A 146 44.68 50.96 -11.38
C GLY A 146 44.83 52.36 -12.00
N ARG A 147 46.10 52.80 -12.10
CA ARG A 147 46.67 54.07 -12.59
C ARG A 147 45.68 55.19 -12.93
N ASN A 148 45.81 56.32 -12.21
CA ASN A 148 45.00 57.53 -12.41
C ASN A 148 44.89 57.87 -13.90
N ARG A 149 43.66 58.06 -14.41
CA ARG A 149 43.45 58.56 -15.78
C ARG A 149 44.01 59.97 -15.84
N LYS A 150 45.19 60.14 -16.43
CA LYS A 150 45.64 61.46 -16.86
C LYS A 150 44.72 61.90 -18.00
N SER A 151 44.12 63.08 -17.86
CA SER A 151 43.41 63.71 -18.98
C SER A 151 44.41 63.92 -20.11
N TRP A 152 43.99 63.77 -21.37
CA TRP A 152 44.84 64.02 -22.54
C TRP A 152 45.49 65.42 -22.47
N LEU A 153 44.75 66.42 -22.01
CA LEU A 153 45.26 67.78 -21.75
C LEU A 153 46.36 67.81 -20.69
N GLY A 154 46.17 67.09 -19.58
CA GLY A 154 47.18 67.00 -18.53
C GLY A 154 48.43 66.24 -18.98
N ASN A 155 48.28 65.30 -19.92
CA ASN A 155 49.43 64.61 -20.51
C ASN A 155 50.24 65.55 -21.42
N ILE A 156 49.57 66.43 -22.19
CA ILE A 156 50.23 67.40 -23.07
C ILE A 156 50.93 68.51 -22.28
N GLU A 157 50.29 68.98 -21.21
CA GLU A 157 50.89 69.98 -20.31
C GLU A 157 52.15 69.43 -19.62
N GLU A 158 52.12 68.16 -19.21
CA GLU A 158 53.27 67.48 -18.61
C GLU A 158 54.39 67.18 -19.62
N THR A 159 54.07 66.74 -20.84
CA THR A 159 55.10 66.45 -21.86
C THR A 159 55.70 67.72 -22.46
N THR A 160 54.96 68.83 -22.51
CA THR A 160 55.41 70.06 -23.16
C THR A 160 55.94 71.10 -22.16
N THR A 161 55.64 70.95 -20.87
CA THR A 161 55.96 71.93 -19.79
C THR A 161 55.53 73.35 -20.14
N ARG A 162 54.46 73.48 -20.93
CA ARG A 162 53.85 74.75 -21.38
C ARG A 162 52.37 74.70 -21.13
N ARG A 163 51.74 75.86 -20.90
CA ARG A 163 50.28 75.90 -20.74
C ARG A 163 49.61 75.59 -22.07
N ILE A 164 48.41 75.00 -22.02
CA ILE A 164 47.66 74.58 -23.22
C ILE A 164 47.51 75.71 -24.26
N LYS A 165 47.38 76.97 -23.83
CA LYS A 165 47.29 78.14 -24.73
C LYS A 165 48.56 78.34 -25.56
N GLU A 166 49.72 78.23 -24.93
CA GLU A 166 51.02 78.32 -25.61
C GLU A 166 51.23 77.12 -26.55
N CYS A 167 50.77 75.92 -26.16
CA CYS A 167 50.79 74.76 -27.05
C CYS A 167 49.92 74.97 -28.31
N CYS A 168 48.77 75.66 -28.19
CA CYS A 168 47.93 76.01 -29.33
C CYS A 168 48.59 77.03 -30.25
N GLU A 169 49.32 78.01 -29.71
CA GLU A 169 50.06 79.00 -30.51
C GLU A 169 51.23 78.33 -31.26
N VAL A 170 51.98 77.46 -30.59
CA VAL A 170 53.08 76.69 -31.21
C VAL A 170 52.54 75.69 -32.24
N ALA A 171 51.34 75.14 -32.05
CA ALA A 171 50.71 74.25 -33.01
C ALA A 171 50.30 74.95 -34.32
N LEU A 172 50.24 76.29 -34.36
CA LEU A 172 50.06 77.06 -35.60
C LEU A 172 51.30 76.97 -36.50
N ASP A 173 52.50 76.82 -35.90
CA ASP A 173 53.73 76.52 -36.62
C ASP A 173 54.03 75.01 -36.55
N GLN A 174 53.73 74.33 -37.65
CA GLN A 174 53.89 72.87 -37.73
C GLN A 174 55.34 72.41 -37.55
N GLU A 175 56.34 73.23 -37.93
CA GLU A 175 57.74 72.86 -37.75
C GLU A 175 58.17 73.00 -36.28
N GLU A 176 57.75 74.09 -35.63
CA GLU A 176 58.05 74.33 -34.22
C GLU A 176 57.38 73.29 -33.31
N TRP A 177 56.13 72.92 -33.61
CA TRP A 177 55.44 71.82 -32.94
C TRP A 177 56.16 70.48 -33.07
N ARG A 178 56.66 70.16 -34.27
CA ARG A 178 57.40 68.91 -34.48
C ARG A 178 58.72 68.88 -33.71
N ARG A 179 59.46 70.00 -33.68
CA ARG A 179 60.73 70.09 -32.94
C ARG A 179 60.52 69.91 -31.44
N THR A 180 59.51 70.57 -30.88
CA THR A 180 59.18 70.51 -29.44
C THR A 180 58.68 69.14 -29.00
N ILE A 181 57.79 68.51 -29.77
CA ILE A 181 57.32 67.15 -29.45
C ILE A 181 58.45 66.13 -29.61
N ALA A 182 59.27 66.24 -30.67
CA ALA A 182 60.40 65.34 -30.87
C ALA A 182 61.39 65.42 -29.70
N SER A 183 61.81 66.62 -29.28
CA SER A 183 62.74 66.77 -28.16
C SER A 183 62.20 66.15 -26.87
N ASN A 184 60.91 66.36 -26.58
CA ASN A 184 60.30 65.91 -25.34
C ASN A 184 60.08 64.38 -25.31
N LEU A 185 59.76 63.78 -26.46
CA LEU A 185 59.65 62.33 -26.59
C LEU A 185 60.99 61.64 -26.34
N TRP A 186 62.09 62.17 -26.89
CA TRP A 186 63.42 61.60 -26.67
C TRP A 186 63.80 61.64 -25.18
N GLN A 187 63.56 62.76 -24.49
CA GLN A 187 63.80 62.88 -23.06
C GLN A 187 62.95 61.90 -22.22
N GLU A 188 61.67 61.70 -22.59
CA GLU A 188 60.80 60.76 -21.86
C GLU A 188 61.27 59.31 -22.01
N THR A 189 61.74 58.93 -23.21
CA THR A 189 62.25 57.56 -23.45
C THR A 189 63.53 57.28 -22.67
N GLU A 190 64.45 58.25 -22.60
CA GLU A 190 65.72 58.13 -21.87
C GLU A 190 65.46 58.00 -20.36
N GLN A 191 64.59 58.85 -19.80
CA GLN A 191 64.16 58.77 -18.39
C GLN A 191 63.48 57.43 -18.05
N ARG A 192 62.71 56.87 -18.99
CA ARG A 192 62.04 55.58 -18.79
C ARG A 192 63.04 54.42 -18.82
N GLN A 193 64.04 54.49 -19.68
CA GLN A 193 65.09 53.48 -19.76
C GLN A 193 65.97 53.52 -18.49
N ASP A 194 66.34 54.71 -18.01
CA ASP A 194 67.10 54.88 -16.77
C ASP A 194 66.37 54.36 -15.54
N LYS A 195 65.07 54.62 -15.41
CA LYS A 195 64.25 54.05 -14.33
C LYS A 195 64.19 52.52 -14.39
N THR A 196 64.17 51.97 -15.59
CA THR A 196 64.15 50.51 -15.79
C THR A 196 65.50 49.90 -15.44
N ASN A 197 66.59 50.53 -15.89
CA ASN A 197 67.96 50.14 -15.57
C ASN A 197 68.25 50.22 -14.07
N ARG A 198 67.87 51.31 -13.39
CA ARG A 198 68.00 51.42 -11.92
C ARG A 198 67.24 50.33 -11.17
N LYS A 199 66.03 50.01 -11.62
CA LYS A 199 65.25 48.91 -11.02
C LYS A 199 65.92 47.56 -11.24
N ALA A 200 66.37 47.29 -12.46
CA ALA A 200 67.12 46.07 -12.79
C ALA A 200 68.38 45.94 -11.93
N LEU A 201 69.13 47.02 -11.74
CA LEU A 201 70.30 47.06 -10.86
C LEU A 201 69.94 46.83 -9.38
N SER A 202 68.82 47.38 -8.89
CA SER A 202 68.36 47.09 -7.51
C SER A 202 67.98 45.62 -7.31
N TYR A 203 67.44 44.96 -8.34
CA TYR A 203 67.13 43.53 -8.27
C TYR A 203 68.40 42.68 -8.25
N LEU A 204 69.46 43.13 -8.91
CA LEU A 204 70.75 42.44 -8.92
C LEU A 204 71.54 42.67 -7.63
N SER A 205 71.46 43.85 -6.99
CA SER A 205 72.15 44.12 -5.72
C SER A 205 71.49 43.49 -4.49
N VAL A 206 70.21 43.09 -4.57
CA VAL A 206 69.48 42.39 -3.50
C VAL A 206 69.69 40.87 -3.57
N LYS A 207 70.28 40.36 -4.66
CA LYS A 207 70.42 38.93 -4.95
C LYS A 207 71.85 38.39 -4.79
N LEU A 208 72.80 39.24 -4.44
CA LEU A 208 74.16 38.93 -3.98
C LEU A 208 74.23 39.12 -2.46
#